data_AF-G2EFZ5-F1
#
_entry.id   AF-G2EFZ5-F1
#
_cell.length_a   1.000
_cell.length_b   1.000
_cell.length_c   1.000
_cell.angle_alpha   90.00
_cell.angle_beta   90.00
_cell.angle_gamma   90.00
#
_symmetry.space_group_name_H-M   'P 1'
#
loop_
_entity.id
_entity.type
_entity.pdbx_description
1 polymer ?
#
loop_
_entity_poly.entity_id
_entity_poly.type
_entity_poly.pdbx_seq_one_letter_code
_entity_poly.pdbx_strand_id
1 'polypeptide(L)' 'MSAQFCRIGKKKVDLKQLLGLKELEKKYKSFIEEAYNVKSTDASLSDVLYYEARKIKQLIINSKHCDVTF' A
#
# COMPACT_ATOMS: atom_id res chain seq x y z
N MET A 1 -32.65 2.47 37.05
CA MET A 1 -32.22 3.11 35.79
C MET A 1 -31.44 2.09 34.99
N SER A 2 -31.96 1.62 33.86
CA SER A 2 -31.29 0.62 33.02
C SER A 2 -30.30 1.33 32.10
N ALA A 3 -29.03 0.90 32.16
CA ALA A 3 -28.03 1.33 31.19
C ALA A 3 -28.43 0.77 29.83
N GLN A 4 -29.05 1.61 29.00
CA GLN A 4 -29.28 1.30 27.60
C GLN A 4 -27.90 1.31 26.92
N PHE A 5 -27.25 0.15 26.91
CA PHE A 5 -26.06 -0.07 26.10
C PHE A 5 -26.48 0.12 24.65
N CYS A 6 -26.19 1.30 24.12
CA CYS A 6 -26.34 1.58 22.71
C CYS A 6 -25.41 0.59 21.99
N ARG A 7 -25.98 -0.45 21.38
CA ARG A 7 -25.25 -1.36 20.50
C ARG A 7 -24.91 -0.59 19.24
N ILE A 8 -23.91 0.29 19.34
CA ILE A 8 -23.26 0.91 18.21
C ILE A 8 -22.51 -0.24 17.54
N GLY A 9 -23.21 -0.92 16.62
CA GLY A 9 -22.62 -1.95 15.80
C GLY A 9 -21.35 -1.39 15.20
N LYS A 10 -20.22 -2.04 15.46
CA LYS A 10 -18.96 -1.74 14.78
C LYS A 10 -19.20 -2.04 13.30
N LYS A 11 -19.73 -1.07 12.56
CA LYS A 11 -19.73 -1.13 11.11
C LYS A 11 -18.26 -1.04 10.74
N LYS A 12 -17.62 -2.19 10.53
CA LYS A 12 -16.33 -2.25 9.83
C LYS A 12 -16.63 -1.67 8.47
N VAL A 13 -16.40 -0.36 8.31
CA VAL A 13 -16.42 0.28 7.01
C VAL A 13 -15.10 -0.10 6.36
N ASP A 14 -15.13 -1.33 5.86
CA ASP A 14 -14.23 -1.85 4.86
C ASP A 14 -14.45 -1.10 3.54
N LEU A 15 -13.48 -1.15 2.62
CA LEU A 15 -13.52 -0.63 1.23
C LEU A 15 -12.91 0.75 0.91
N LYS A 16 -12.53 1.62 1.88
CA LYS A 16 -11.72 2.82 1.56
C LYS A 16 -10.21 2.59 1.57
N GLN A 17 -9.73 1.59 2.31
CA GLN A 17 -8.33 1.13 2.27
C GLN A 17 -8.03 0.19 1.08
N LEU A 18 -9.06 -0.51 0.57
CA LEU A 18 -8.91 -1.47 -0.54
C LEU A 18 -8.56 -0.80 -1.88
N LEU A 19 -9.03 0.43 -2.09
CA LEU A 19 -8.73 1.24 -3.28
C LEU A 19 -7.26 1.66 -3.34
N GLY A 20 -6.62 1.93 -2.19
CA GLY A 20 -5.21 2.33 -2.12
C GLY A 20 -4.24 1.19 -2.45
N LEU A 21 -4.54 -0.05 -2.06
CA LEU A 21 -3.64 -1.19 -2.29
C LEU A 21 -3.43 -1.48 -3.78
N LYS A 22 -4.51 -1.47 -4.57
CA LYS A 22 -4.41 -1.71 -6.02
C LYS A 22 -3.67 -0.58 -6.75
N GLU A 23 -3.86 0.65 -6.31
CA GLU A 23 -3.11 1.81 -6.82
C GLU A 23 -1.64 1.76 -6.44
N LEU A 24 -1.31 1.36 -5.20
CA LEU A 24 0.06 1.14 -4.75
C LEU A 24 0.74 0.02 -5.55
N GLU A 25 0.04 -1.08 -5.82
CA GLU A 25 0.56 -2.17 -6.66
C GLU A 25 0.81 -1.72 -8.11
N LYS A 26 -0.08 -0.90 -8.68
CA LYS A 26 0.11 -0.31 -10.01
C LYS A 26 1.32 0.63 -10.02
N LYS A 27 1.46 1.49 -9.00
CA LYS A 27 2.55 2.45 -8.88
C LYS A 27 3.90 1.76 -8.67
N TYR A 28 3.93 0.69 -7.88
CA TYR A 28 5.10 -0.18 -7.72
C TYR A 28 5.56 -0.74 -9.08
N LYS A 29 4.64 -1.29 -9.88
CA LYS A 29 4.98 -1.83 -11.20
C LYS A 29 5.52 -0.74 -12.14
N SER A 30 4.87 0.43 -12.18
CA SER A 30 5.34 1.57 -12.98
C SER A 30 6.78 1.95 -12.64
N PHE A 31 7.11 2.09 -11.36
CA PHE A 31 8.45 2.46 -10.95
C PHE A 31 9.50 1.40 -11.26
N ILE A 32 9.17 0.11 -11.18
CA ILE A 32 10.09 -0.97 -11.57
C ILE A 32 10.34 -0.95 -13.09
N GLU A 33 9.30 -0.76 -13.89
CA GLU A 33 9.40 -0.67 -15.34
C GLU A 33 10.21 0.57 -15.77
N GLU A 34 9.90 1.73 -15.19
CA GLU A 34 10.64 2.97 -15.43
C GLU A 34 12.10 2.83 -15.01
N ALA A 35 12.38 2.30 -13.81
CA ALA A 35 13.75 2.06 -13.34
C ALA A 35 14.54 1.17 -14.29
N TYR A 36 13.91 0.10 -14.80
CA TYR A 36 14.54 -0.80 -15.77
C TYR A 36 14.84 -0.10 -17.09
N ASN A 37 13.91 0.70 -17.58
CA ASN A 37 14.05 1.44 -18.84
C ASN A 37 15.15 2.50 -18.76
N VAL A 38 15.26 3.24 -17.65
CA VAL A 38 16.28 4.28 -17.48
C VAL A 38 17.64 3.73 -17.04
N LYS A 39 17.73 2.46 -16.63
CA LYS A 39 18.97 1.86 -16.10
C LYS A 39 20.17 2.00 -17.03
N SER A 40 19.95 1.91 -18.34
CA SER A 40 21.01 1.98 -19.34
C SER A 40 21.47 3.40 -19.64
N THR A 41 20.60 4.40 -19.43
CA THR A 41 20.86 5.81 -19.73
C THR A 41 21.29 6.61 -18.51
N ASP A 42 20.68 6.33 -17.35
CA ASP A 42 20.97 6.97 -16.08
C ASP A 42 20.82 5.98 -14.92
N ALA A 43 21.96 5.41 -14.52
CA ALA A 43 22.01 4.47 -13.41
C ALA A 43 21.63 5.12 -12.06
N SER A 44 21.93 6.41 -11.86
CA SER A 44 21.61 7.10 -10.61
C SER A 44 20.11 7.29 -10.46
N LEU A 45 19.44 7.68 -11.54
CA LEU A 45 17.98 7.79 -11.57
C LEU A 45 17.31 6.43 -11.40
N SER A 46 17.84 5.39 -12.05
CA SER A 46 17.38 4.01 -11.89
C SER A 46 17.42 3.55 -10.43
N ASP A 47 18.52 3.82 -9.72
CA ASP A 47 18.67 3.46 -8.31
C ASP A 47 17.67 4.18 -7.41
N VAL A 48 17.40 5.47 -7.68
CA VAL A 48 16.38 6.25 -6.96
C VAL A 48 15.00 5.64 -7.17
N LEU A 49 14.63 5.32 -8.41
CA LEU A 49 13.33 4.71 -8.74
C LEU A 49 13.18 3.32 -8.10
N TYR A 50 14.23 2.50 -8.08
CA TYR A 50 14.23 1.23 -7.36
C TYR A 50 14.04 1.41 -5.85
N TYR A 51 14.66 2.43 -5.26
CA TYR A 51 14.51 2.74 -3.84
C TYR A 51 13.07 3.18 -3.50
N GLU A 52 12.45 3.99 -4.35
CA GLU A 52 11.04 4.38 -4.20
C GLU A 52 10.09 3.18 -4.36
N ALA A 53 10.31 2.34 -5.36
CA ALA A 53 9.56 1.09 -5.55
C ALA A 53 9.67 0.19 -4.30
N ARG A 54 10.85 0.10 -3.69
CA ARG A 54 11.06 -0.65 -2.44
C ARG A 54 10.23 -0.11 -1.28
N LYS A 55 10.12 1.22 -1.12
CA LYS A 55 9.25 1.84 -0.10
C LYS A 55 7.79 1.47 -0.30
N ILE A 56 7.29 1.51 -1.54
CA ILE A 56 5.91 1.13 -1.85
C ILE A 56 5.68 -0.36 -1.56
N LYS A 57 6.63 -1.23 -1.90
CA LYS A 57 6.56 -2.66 -1.57
C LYS A 57 6.44 -2.89 -0.06
N GLN A 58 7.21 -2.16 0.75
CA GLN A 58 7.11 -2.22 2.21
C GLN A 58 5.75 -1.76 2.70
N LEU A 59 5.21 -0.66 2.16
CA LEU A 59 3.86 -0.20 2.49
C LEU A 59 2.79 -1.27 2.16
N ILE A 60 2.87 -1.91 1.00
CA ILE A 60 1.95 -2.98 0.62
C ILE A 60 2.03 -4.16 1.59
N ILE A 61 3.25 -4.59 1.96
CA ILE A 61 3.46 -5.69 2.91
C ILE A 61 2.90 -5.34 4.29
N ASN A 62 3.19 -4.15 4.80
CA ASN A 62 2.72 -3.69 6.11
C ASN A 62 1.19 -3.60 6.15
N SER A 63 0.57 -3.07 5.08
CA SER A 63 -0.89 -3.01 4.96
C SER A 63 -1.53 -4.39 4.93
N LYS A 64 -0.94 -5.35 4.19
CA LYS A 64 -1.43 -6.75 4.15
C LYS A 64 -1.25 -7.47 5.49
N HIS A 65 -0.28 -7.08 6.31
CA HIS A 65 -0.05 -7.68 7.63
C HIS A 65 -1.06 -7.18 8.68
N CYS A 66 -1.58 -5.95 8.54
CA CYS A 66 -2.61 -5.41 9.44
C CYS A 66 -3.98 -6.09 9.30
N ASP A 67 -4.24 -6.83 8.21
CA ASP A 67 -5.50 -7.56 8.00
C ASP A 67 -5.58 -8.88 8.81
N VAL A 68 -4.49 -9.29 9.49
CA VAL A 68 -4.43 -10.50 10.31
C VAL A 68 -4.48 -10.11 11.80
N THR A 69 -5.66 -9.80 12.31
CA THR A 69 -5.92 -9.74 13.76
C THR A 69 -7.13 -10.62 14.09
N PHE A 70 -6.89 -11.65 14.92
CA PHE A 70 -7.84 -12.60 15.48
C PHE A 70 -8.94 -11.92 16.32
#